data_AF-A0A2N6VJ74-F1
#
_entry.id   AF-A0A2N6VJ74-F1
#
_cell.length_a   1.000
_cell.length_b   1.000
_cell.length_c   1.000
_cell.angle_alpha   90.00
_cell.angle_beta   90.00
_cell.angle_gamma   90.00
#
_symmetry.space_group_name_H-M   'P 1'
#
loop_
_entity.id
_entity.type
_entity.pdbx_description
1 polymer ?
#
loop_
_entity_poly.entity_id
_entity_poly.type
_entity_poly.pdbx_seq_one_letter_code
_entity_poly.pdbx_strand_id
1 'polypeptide(L)' 'AVGDRQFQKKSEARIRKIRESAGTVFLVSHSMRSIRDTCNRTIWIEKGVLMADGDTDDVVKEYEAHR' A
#
# COMPACT_ATOMS: atom_id res chain seq x y z
N ALA A 1 9.11 -11.77 -22.12
CA ALA A 1 8.58 -10.40 -22.00
C ALA A 1 9.59 -9.54 -21.24
N VAL A 2 10.29 -8.65 -21.92
CA VAL A 2 11.34 -7.77 -21.32
C VAL A 2 10.80 -6.37 -20.97
N GLY A 3 9.60 -6.03 -21.45
CA GLY A 3 8.96 -4.73 -21.27
C GLY A 3 8.28 -4.53 -19.90
N ASP A 4 7.81 -5.61 -19.27
CA ASP A 4 6.97 -5.49 -18.06
C ASP A 4 7.71 -4.90 -16.87
N ARG A 5 8.95 -5.30 -16.60
CA ARG A 5 9.72 -4.77 -15.45
C ARG A 5 10.08 -3.30 -15.61
N GLN A 6 10.49 -2.87 -16.80
CA GLN A 6 10.78 -1.46 -17.05
C GLN A 6 9.51 -0.62 -16.97
N PHE A 7 8.40 -1.14 -17.49
CA PHE A 7 7.10 -0.48 -17.42
C PHE A 7 6.57 -0.37 -15.98
N GLN A 8 6.73 -1.42 -15.16
CA GLN A 8 6.40 -1.43 -13.75
C GLN A 8 7.20 -0.35 -12.99
N LYS A 9 8.52 -0.34 -13.15
CA LYS A 9 9.39 0.68 -12.53
C LYS A 9 9.00 2.10 -12.92
N LYS A 10 8.68 2.33 -14.20
CA LYS A 10 8.22 3.65 -14.69
C LYS A 10 6.88 4.04 -14.07
N SER A 11 5.98 3.08 -13.92
CA SER A 11 4.66 3.30 -13.32
C SER A 11 4.76 3.61 -11.82
N GLU A 12 5.59 2.87 -11.08
CA GLU A 12 5.90 3.12 -9.67
C GLU A 12 6.50 4.51 -9.45
N ALA A 13 7.48 4.91 -10.26
CA ALA A 13 8.09 6.23 -10.18
C ALA A 13 7.08 7.36 -10.44
N ARG A 14 6.13 7.14 -11.36
CA ARG A 14 5.05 8.10 -11.64
C ARG A 14 4.07 8.20 -10.47
N ILE A 15 3.70 7.07 -9.86
CA ILE A 15 2.84 7.05 -8.66
C ILE A 15 3.50 7.78 -7.49
N ARG A 16 4.81 7.61 -7.28
CA ARG A 16 5.57 8.34 -6.25
C ARG A 16 5.54 9.85 -6.48
N LYS A 17 5.80 10.31 -7.71
CA LYS A 17 5.69 11.74 -8.06
C LYS A 17 4.29 12.29 -7.84
N ILE A 18 3.25 11.54 -8.23
CA ILE A 18 1.87 11.93 -7.99
C ILE A 18 1.62 12.05 -6.48
N ARG A 19 2.08 11.08 -5.68
CA ARG A 19 1.97 11.10 -4.21
C ARG A 19 2.66 12.30 -3.57
N GLU A 20 3.81 12.73 -4.10
CA GLU A 20 4.52 13.93 -3.61
C GLU A 20 3.74 15.23 -3.88
N SER A 21 3.00 15.28 -4.99
CA SER A 21 2.21 16.46 -5.41
C SER A 21 0.74 16.43 -4.99
N ALA A 22 0.20 15.27 -4.67
CA ALA A 22 -1.20 15.05 -4.35
C ALA A 22 -1.40 15.04 -2.84
N GLY A 23 -2.44 15.72 -2.35
CA GLY A 23 -2.74 15.78 -0.92
C GLY A 23 -3.02 14.40 -0.30
N THR A 24 -3.76 13.52 -1.00
CA THR A 24 -4.08 12.17 -0.51
C THR A 24 -4.11 11.17 -1.66
N VAL A 25 -3.46 10.02 -1.48
CA VAL A 25 -3.48 8.88 -2.41
C VAL A 25 -4.06 7.67 -1.70
N PHE A 26 -5.09 7.05 -2.29
CA PHE A 26 -5.68 5.81 -1.78
C PHE A 26 -5.14 4.63 -2.58
N LEU A 27 -4.50 3.67 -1.90
CA LEU A 27 -3.93 2.47 -2.50
C LEU A 27 -4.61 1.22 -1.94
N VAL A 28 -5.10 0.35 -2.82
CA VAL A 28 -5.61 -0.98 -2.47
C VAL A 28 -4.68 -2.02 -3.07
N SER A 29 -4.13 -2.90 -2.23
CA SER A 29 -3.16 -3.91 -2.66
C SER A 29 -3.18 -5.11 -1.73
N HIS A 30 -2.93 -6.31 -2.27
CA HIS A 30 -2.69 -7.53 -1.49
C HIS A 30 -1.20 -7.74 -1.17
N SER A 31 -0.31 -6.89 -1.68
CA SER A 31 1.12 -6.95 -1.42
C SER A 31 1.48 -6.11 -0.20
N MET A 32 1.81 -6.77 0.91
CA MET A 32 2.25 -6.08 2.14
C MET A 32 3.49 -5.23 1.89
N ARG A 33 4.41 -5.68 1.02
CA ARG A 33 5.57 -4.88 0.62
C ARG A 33 5.16 -3.56 -0.04
N SER A 34 4.22 -3.61 -0.98
CA SER A 34 3.73 -2.40 -1.66
C SER A 34 3.01 -1.46 -0.69
N ILE A 35 2.25 -2.00 0.26
CA ILE A 35 1.56 -1.23 1.29
C ILE A 35 2.58 -0.50 2.18
N ARG A 36 3.58 -1.22 2.73
CA ARG A 36 4.64 -0.61 3.56
C ARG A 36 5.45 0.44 2.80
N ASP A 37 5.78 0.20 1.54
CA ASP A 37 6.58 1.14 0.73
C ASP A 37 5.79 2.42 0.36
N THR A 38 4.45 2.35 0.33
CA THR A 38 3.62 3.40 -0.30
C THR A 38 2.68 4.13 0.66
N CYS A 39 2.23 3.49 1.72
CA CYS A 39 1.22 4.02 2.64
C CYS A 39 1.86 4.45 3.97
N ASN A 40 1.44 5.59 4.51
CA ASN A 40 1.75 6.03 5.87
C ASN A 40 0.65 5.64 6.88
N ARG A 41 -0.60 5.55 6.43
CA ARG A 41 -1.75 5.04 7.18
C ARG A 41 -2.38 3.87 6.43
N THR A 42 -2.80 2.85 7.15
CA THR A 42 -3.45 1.66 6.58
C THR A 42 -4.76 1.36 7.31
N ILE A 43 -5.77 0.93 6.55
CA ILE A 43 -7.05 0.43 7.04
C ILE A 43 -7.13 -1.05 6.68
N TRP A 44 -7.31 -1.90 7.68
CA TRP A 44 -7.53 -3.33 7.48
C TRP A 44 -9.00 -3.67 7.71
N ILE A 45 -9.62 -4.26 6.69
CA ILE A 45 -10.99 -4.75 6.71
C ILE A 45 -11.00 -6.25 6.47
N GLU A 46 -11.77 -7.00 7.27
CA GLU A 46 -12.04 -8.42 7.08
C GLU A 46 -13.54 -8.69 7.12
N LYS A 47 -14.07 -9.35 6.08
CA LYS A 47 -15.51 -9.72 5.98
C LYS A 47 -16.48 -8.55 6.23
N GLY A 48 -16.08 -7.34 5.80
CA GLY A 48 -16.87 -6.12 5.98
C GLY A 48 -16.72 -5.45 7.36
N VAL A 49 -15.85 -5.97 8.23
CA VAL A 49 -15.55 -5.40 9.55
C VAL A 49 -14.21 -4.69 9.52
N LEU A 50 -14.18 -3.47 10.06
CA LEU A 50 -12.94 -2.73 10.29
C LEU A 50 -12.18 -3.39 11.46
N MET A 51 -11.01 -3.95 11.18
CA MET A 51 -10.18 -4.65 12.16
C MET A 51 -9.17 -3.70 12.81
N ALA A 52 -8.53 -2.84 12.00
CA ALA A 52 -7.56 -1.85 12.46
C ALA A 52 -7.48 -0.65 11.50
N ASP A 53 -7.12 0.52 12.04
CA ASP A 53 -6.93 1.78 11.33
C ASP A 53 -5.84 2.60 12.05
N GLY A 54 -4.71 2.85 11.39
CA GLY A 54 -3.57 3.51 12.02
C GLY A 54 -2.32 3.53 11.16
N ASP A 55 -1.17 3.75 11.81
CA ASP A 55 0.15 3.69 11.18
C ASP A 55 0.34 2.36 10.45
N THR A 56 0.90 2.43 9.23
CA THR A 56 1.02 1.25 8.36
C THR A 56 1.78 0.10 9.03
N ASP A 57 2.88 0.38 9.73
CA ASP A 57 3.69 -0.68 10.32
C ASP A 57 2.97 -1.41 11.46
N ASP A 58 2.19 -0.67 12.27
CA ASP A 58 1.40 -1.25 13.36
C ASP A 58 0.25 -2.11 12.82
N VAL A 59 -0.51 -1.57 11.88
CA VAL A 59 -1.65 -2.29 11.26
C VAL A 59 -1.18 -3.54 10.52
N VAL A 60 -0.08 -3.46 9.77
CA VAL A 60 0.45 -4.62 9.06
C VAL A 60 1.00 -5.66 10.04
N LYS A 61 1.62 -5.25 11.15
CA LYS A 61 2.07 -6.17 12.20
C LYS A 61 0.88 -6.90 12.84
N GLU A 62 -0.22 -6.21 13.12
CA GLU A 62 -1.45 -6.82 13.63
C GLU A 62 -2.06 -7.81 12.61
N TYR A 63 -2.14 -7.41 11.34
CA TYR A 63 -2.62 -8.28 10.25
C TYR A 63 -1.78 -9.56 10.12
N GLU A 64 -0.45 -9.45 10.13
CA GLU A 64 0.46 -10.60 10.03
C GLU A 64 0.37 -11.53 11.25
N ALA A 65 0.13 -10.99 12.45
CA ALA A 65 -0.05 -11.78 13.66
C ALA A 65 -1.42 -12.47 13.75
N HIS A 66 -2.45 -11.92 13.08
CA HIS A 66 -3.80 -12.50 13.02
C HIS A 66 -3.91 -13.68 12.05
N ARG A 67 -2.99 -13.75 11.08
CA ARG A 67 -3.04 -14.72 9.97
C ARG A 67 -2.49 -16.10 10.35
#